data_AF-A0A0F9C1Z5-F1
#
_entry.id   AF-A0A0F9C1Z5-F1
#
_cell.length_a   1.000
_cell.length_b   1.000
_cell.length_c   1.000
_cell.angle_alpha   90.00
_cell.angle_beta   90.00
_cell.angle_gamma   90.00
#
_symmetry.space_group_name_H-M   'P 1'
#
loop_
_entity.id
_entity.type
_entity.pdbx_description
1 polymer ?
#
loop_
_entity_poly.entity_id
_entity_poly.type
_entity_poly.pdbx_seq_one_letter_code
_entity_poly.pdbx_strand_id
1 'polypeptide(L)'
;MPTIRTAIGAVVLSAVVVGALAGPPATTRPVGARKITIGRDTTYITGPLTAEGMVDYAAALDALNAKGVTPANNAVVKLVECFGPEILGDARVERLKALGMKLPADGERADRWVKLDRTTWFQVPFKPWVPRNRPKLAEWLWHKREPLKRLVEASERPRYFM
;
A
#
# COMPACT_ATOMS: atom_id res chain seq x y z
N MET A 1 -77.91 -25.17 -31.11
CA MET A 1 -77.97 -23.77 -30.63
C MET A 1 -76.62 -23.41 -30.06
N PRO A 2 -76.12 -22.19 -30.28
CA PRO A 2 -75.72 -21.52 -31.53
C PRO A 2 -74.18 -21.30 -31.50
N THR A 3 -73.44 -20.78 -32.48
CA THR A 3 -73.75 -19.93 -33.62
C THR A 3 -72.61 -20.03 -34.62
N ILE A 4 -73.01 -20.07 -35.88
CA ILE A 4 -72.26 -19.84 -37.12
C ILE A 4 -71.47 -18.52 -37.06
N ARG A 5 -70.29 -18.50 -37.68
CA ARG A 5 -69.88 -17.43 -38.61
C ARG A 5 -68.69 -17.85 -39.48
N THR A 6 -69.02 -18.08 -40.76
CA THR A 6 -68.36 -17.56 -41.99
C THR A 6 -66.83 -17.51 -42.05
N ALA A 7 -66.14 -17.84 -43.14
CA ALA A 7 -66.46 -18.36 -44.47
C ALA A 7 -65.15 -18.24 -45.28
N ILE A 8 -64.96 -19.16 -46.24
CA ILE A 8 -64.19 -18.97 -47.49
C ILE A 8 -62.69 -18.67 -47.26
N GLY A 9 -61.76 -19.59 -47.52
CA GLY A 9 -61.66 -20.42 -48.70
C GLY A 9 -60.38 -20.02 -49.42
N ALA A 10 -59.49 -20.98 -49.68
CA ALA A 10 -58.66 -21.06 -50.87
C ALA A 10 -57.60 -22.15 -50.69
N VAL A 11 -57.64 -23.07 -51.65
CA VAL A 11 -56.70 -24.13 -51.97
C VAL A 11 -55.25 -23.68 -51.82
N VAL A 12 -54.46 -24.43 -51.04
CA VAL A 12 -53.00 -24.37 -51.11
C VAL A 12 -52.52 -25.68 -51.72
N LEU A 13 -52.12 -25.60 -52.99
CA LEU A 13 -51.38 -26.64 -53.68
C LEU A 13 -50.06 -26.87 -52.93
N SER A 14 -49.85 -28.07 -52.42
CA SER A 14 -48.58 -28.47 -51.86
C SER A 14 -47.57 -28.69 -52.99
N ALA A 15 -46.55 -27.83 -53.07
CA ALA A 15 -45.32 -28.12 -53.78
C ALA A 15 -44.22 -28.31 -52.73
N VAL A 16 -43.87 -29.57 -52.48
CA VAL A 16 -42.67 -29.95 -51.73
C VAL A 16 -41.47 -29.61 -52.60
N VAL A 17 -40.66 -28.65 -52.16
CA VAL A 17 -39.30 -28.43 -52.70
C VAL A 17 -38.31 -28.97 -51.68
N VAL A 18 -37.72 -30.10 -52.00
CA VAL A 18 -36.48 -30.59 -51.38
C VAL A 18 -35.36 -29.69 -51.90
N GLY A 19 -34.94 -28.73 -51.07
CA GLY A 19 -33.81 -27.83 -51.33
C GLY A 19 -32.64 -28.18 -50.40
N ALA A 20 -31.49 -28.46 -51.02
CA ALA A 20 -30.28 -29.00 -50.41
C ALA A 20 -29.71 -28.22 -49.21
N LEU A 21 -29.12 -28.98 -48.29
CA LEU A 21 -28.26 -28.52 -47.20
C LEU A 21 -27.04 -27.77 -47.74
N ALA A 22 -27.14 -26.46 -47.89
CA ALA A 22 -26.00 -25.57 -47.94
C ALA A 22 -26.21 -24.49 -46.88
N GLY A 23 -25.50 -24.59 -45.76
CA GLY A 23 -25.41 -23.48 -44.81
C GLY A 23 -24.88 -22.24 -45.54
N PRO A 24 -25.35 -21.03 -45.18
CA PRO A 24 -24.90 -19.81 -45.86
C PRO A 24 -23.37 -19.73 -45.81
N PRO A 25 -22.71 -19.30 -46.89
CA PRO A 25 -21.26 -19.15 -46.89
C PRO A 25 -20.87 -18.22 -45.75
N ALA A 26 -19.85 -18.60 -44.99
CA ALA A 26 -19.32 -17.76 -43.93
C ALA A 26 -18.95 -16.41 -44.52
N THR A 27 -19.76 -15.38 -44.23
CA THR A 27 -19.45 -14.01 -44.61
C THR A 27 -18.20 -13.61 -43.85
N THR A 28 -17.06 -13.60 -44.53
CA THR A 28 -15.86 -12.96 -44.02
C THR A 28 -16.20 -11.49 -43.85
N ARG A 29 -16.40 -11.08 -42.59
CA ARG A 29 -16.56 -9.67 -42.23
C ARG A 29 -15.36 -8.94 -42.81
N PRO A 30 -15.53 -7.94 -43.70
CA PRO A 30 -14.41 -7.23 -44.26
C PRO A 30 -13.63 -6.65 -43.08
N VAL A 31 -12.36 -7.05 -42.95
CA VAL A 31 -11.43 -6.39 -42.05
C VAL A 31 -11.16 -5.04 -42.72
N GLY A 32 -12.09 -4.11 -42.51
CA GLY A 32 -11.91 -2.74 -42.93
C GLY A 32 -10.58 -2.30 -42.37
N ALA A 33 -9.67 -1.91 -43.26
CA ALA A 33 -8.36 -1.39 -42.89
C ALA A 33 -8.59 -0.17 -42.00
N ARG A 34 -8.67 -0.40 -40.68
CA ARG A 34 -8.69 0.68 -39.70
C ARG A 34 -7.33 1.36 -39.87
N LYS A 35 -7.34 2.57 -40.42
CA LYS A 35 -6.16 3.44 -40.45
C LYS A 35 -5.82 3.79 -39.00
N ILE A 36 -5.00 2.96 -38.37
CA ILE A 36 -4.43 3.27 -37.05
C ILE A 36 -3.32 4.28 -37.32
N THR A 37 -3.59 5.54 -37.01
CA THR A 37 -2.55 6.59 -37.04
C THR A 37 -1.72 6.45 -35.78
N ILE A 38 -0.41 6.20 -35.94
CA ILE A 38 0.51 6.18 -34.80
C ILE A 38 0.69 7.63 -34.31
N GLY A 39 0.12 7.94 -33.15
CA GLY A 39 0.28 9.22 -32.47
C GLY A 39 1.59 9.28 -31.68
N ARG A 40 2.20 10.48 -31.61
CA ARG A 40 3.38 10.77 -30.76
C ARG A 40 2.98 11.14 -29.33
N ASP A 41 1.68 11.24 -29.05
CA ASP A 41 1.15 11.58 -27.74
C ASP A 41 1.48 10.44 -26.78
N THR A 42 2.45 10.68 -25.89
CA THR A 42 2.82 9.75 -24.83
C THR A 42 2.47 10.36 -23.49
N THR A 43 2.29 9.52 -22.47
CA THR A 43 2.09 10.01 -21.10
C THR A 43 3.44 10.46 -20.56
N TYR A 44 3.54 11.72 -20.14
CA TYR A 44 4.75 12.29 -19.57
C TYR A 44 4.60 12.51 -18.07
N ILE A 45 5.70 12.28 -17.34
CA ILE A 45 5.82 12.69 -15.93
C ILE A 45 6.29 14.14 -15.94
N THR A 46 5.42 15.06 -15.52
CA THR A 46 5.73 16.49 -15.45
C THR A 46 6.34 16.92 -14.13
N GLY A 47 6.40 16.01 -13.14
CA GLY A 47 7.09 16.24 -11.88
C GLY A 47 6.67 15.30 -10.77
N PRO A 48 7.28 15.43 -9.57
CA PRO A 48 8.36 16.38 -9.25
C PRO A 48 9.65 16.11 -10.04
N LEU A 49 10.41 17.17 -10.33
CA LEU A 49 11.67 17.12 -11.10
C LEU A 49 12.82 17.69 -10.25
N THR A 50 14.03 17.17 -10.45
CA THR A 50 15.26 17.72 -9.88
C THR A 50 15.66 19.03 -10.58
N ALA A 51 16.68 19.72 -10.06
CA ALA A 51 17.20 20.94 -10.68
C ALA A 51 17.73 20.71 -12.11
N GLU A 52 18.18 19.49 -12.39
CA GLU A 52 18.66 19.03 -13.70
C GLU A 52 17.52 18.59 -14.63
N GLY A 53 16.26 18.69 -14.19
CA GLY A 53 15.08 18.33 -14.97
C GLY A 53 14.77 16.82 -15.01
N MET A 54 15.48 16.01 -14.22
CA MET A 54 15.20 14.58 -14.09
C MET A 54 14.01 14.33 -13.17
N VAL A 55 13.32 13.20 -13.31
CA VAL A 55 12.21 12.85 -12.40
C VAL A 55 12.73 12.62 -10.99
N ASP A 56 12.18 13.34 -10.02
CA ASP A 56 12.51 13.21 -8.59
C ASP A 56 11.57 12.19 -7.92
N TYR A 57 11.94 10.92 -8.02
CA TYR A 57 11.17 9.84 -7.41
C TYR A 57 11.12 9.93 -5.88
N ALA A 58 12.16 10.49 -5.24
CA ALA A 58 12.20 10.60 -3.78
C ALA A 58 11.16 11.62 -3.30
N ALA A 59 11.13 12.81 -3.92
CA ALA A 59 10.10 13.81 -3.64
C ALA A 59 8.68 13.30 -3.93
N ALA A 60 8.51 12.52 -5.00
CA ALA A 60 7.22 11.93 -5.34
C ALA A 60 6.74 10.94 -4.26
N LEU A 61 7.61 10.02 -3.84
CA LEU A 61 7.30 9.05 -2.79
C LEU A 61 7.08 9.74 -1.44
N ASP A 62 7.87 10.75 -1.11
CA ASP A 62 7.71 11.51 0.12
C ASP A 62 6.36 12.24 0.15
N ALA A 63 5.96 12.89 -0.94
CA ALA A 63 4.65 13.55 -1.04
C ALA A 63 3.49 12.54 -0.90
N LEU A 64 3.62 11.36 -1.50
CA LEU A 64 2.63 10.29 -1.39
C LEU A 64 2.54 9.76 0.05
N ASN A 65 3.68 9.49 0.68
CA ASN A 65 3.75 8.88 2.01
C ASN A 65 3.45 9.86 3.14
N ALA A 66 3.73 11.16 2.96
CA ALA A 66 3.42 12.21 3.93
C ALA A 66 1.92 12.56 3.95
N LYS A 67 1.15 12.17 2.93
CA LYS A 67 -0.27 12.53 2.81
C LYS A 67 -1.08 11.99 4.00
N GLY A 68 -1.66 12.91 4.76
CA GLY A 68 -2.48 12.59 5.94
C GLY A 68 -1.68 12.14 7.16
N VAL A 69 -0.35 12.27 7.13
CA VAL A 69 0.50 12.05 8.31
C VAL A 69 0.34 13.22 9.26
N THR A 70 0.11 12.92 10.53
CA THR A 70 0.01 13.90 11.62
C THR A 70 0.89 13.47 12.78
N PRO A 71 1.29 14.38 13.68
CA PRO A 71 2.06 14.00 14.87
C PRO A 71 1.35 12.97 15.75
N ALA A 72 0.01 12.95 15.75
CA ALA A 72 -0.78 12.01 16.55
C ALA A 72 -0.82 10.60 15.94
N ASN A 73 -0.84 10.48 14.61
CA ASN A 73 -1.00 9.20 13.92
C ASN A 73 0.32 8.57 13.46
N ASN A 74 1.45 9.28 13.56
CA ASN A 74 2.76 8.82 13.11
C ASN A 74 3.58 8.17 14.22
N ALA A 75 3.91 6.89 14.07
CA ALA A 75 4.76 6.11 14.98
C ALA A 75 6.11 6.78 15.29
N VAL A 76 6.69 7.50 14.33
CA VAL A 76 8.03 8.09 14.46
C VAL A 76 8.14 9.06 15.63
N VAL A 77 7.09 9.82 15.93
CA VAL A 77 7.10 10.76 17.08
C VAL A 77 7.35 10.00 18.39
N LYS A 78 6.67 8.86 18.59
CA LYS A 78 6.85 8.00 19.78
C LYS A 78 8.22 7.33 19.81
N LEU A 79 8.73 6.92 18.65
CA LEU A 79 10.09 6.35 18.56
C LEU A 79 11.15 7.38 18.94
N VAL A 80 10.98 8.64 18.54
CA VAL A 80 11.88 9.74 18.93
C VAL A 80 11.73 10.08 20.42
N GLU A 81 10.54 10.05 21.00
CA GLU A 81 10.34 10.13 22.46
C GLU A 81 11.06 8.99 23.21
N CYS A 82 11.11 7.79 22.64
CA CYS A 82 11.81 6.65 23.23
C CYS A 82 13.32 6.78 23.18
N PHE A 83 13.89 7.06 22.00
CA PHE A 83 15.31 6.86 21.75
C PHE A 83 16.10 8.15 21.54
N GLY A 84 15.42 9.27 21.33
CA GLY A 84 16.01 10.55 20.91
C GLY A 84 16.03 10.72 19.39
N PRO A 85 16.22 11.97 18.90
CA PRO A 85 16.20 12.29 17.46
C PRO A 85 17.39 11.71 16.67
N GLU A 86 18.44 11.28 17.35
CA GLU A 86 19.68 10.76 16.76
C GLU A 86 19.45 9.47 15.96
N ILE A 87 18.36 8.74 16.22
CA ILE A 87 17.99 7.53 15.49
C ILE A 87 17.63 7.80 14.02
N LEU A 88 17.32 9.06 13.68
CA LEU A 88 16.79 9.44 12.37
C LEU A 88 17.88 10.01 11.43
N GLY A 89 18.92 10.64 11.99
CA GLY A 89 19.87 11.45 11.23
C GLY A 89 19.27 12.77 10.73
N ASP A 90 20.14 13.74 10.41
CA ASP A 90 19.76 15.15 10.22
C ASP A 90 18.70 15.37 9.11
N ALA A 91 18.87 14.71 7.96
CA ALA A 91 17.95 14.86 6.83
C ALA A 91 16.51 14.47 7.15
N ARG A 92 16.32 13.44 7.99
CA ARG A 92 15.00 12.97 8.42
C ARG A 92 14.41 13.88 9.49
N VAL A 93 15.24 14.41 10.40
CA VAL A 93 14.82 15.40 11.40
C VAL A 93 14.26 16.64 10.71
N GLU A 94 14.96 17.18 9.69
CA GLU A 94 14.49 18.35 8.95
C GLU A 94 13.19 18.07 8.18
N ARG A 95 13.07 16.88 7.59
CA ARG A 95 11.84 16.44 6.92
C ARG A 95 10.63 16.41 7.87
N LEU A 96 10.80 15.89 9.08
CA LEU A 96 9.72 15.84 10.07
C LEU A 96 9.37 17.23 10.62
N LYS A 97 10.37 18.10 10.80
CA LYS A 97 10.12 19.52 11.14
C LYS A 97 9.33 20.24 10.06
N ALA A 98 9.63 20.00 8.79
CA ALA A 98 8.88 20.58 7.66
C ALA A 98 7.40 20.15 7.64
N LEU A 99 7.08 18.97 8.20
CA LEU A 99 5.70 18.50 8.42
C LEU A 99 5.06 19.04 9.70
N GLY A 100 5.69 20.00 10.38
CA GLY A 100 5.19 20.60 11.63
C GLY A 100 5.33 19.69 12.85
N MET A 101 6.16 18.64 12.79
CA MET A 101 6.39 17.77 13.95
C MET A 101 7.35 18.45 14.93
N LYS A 102 6.89 18.62 16.17
CA LYS A 102 7.76 19.00 17.30
C LYS A 102 8.39 17.73 17.86
N LEU A 103 9.62 17.45 17.44
CA LEU A 103 10.40 16.35 17.99
C LEU A 103 10.90 16.73 19.40
N PRO A 104 10.80 15.84 20.40
CA PRO A 104 11.37 16.10 21.70
C PRO A 104 12.90 16.29 21.59
N ALA A 105 13.43 17.29 22.32
CA ALA A 105 14.84 17.65 22.28
C ALA A 105 15.76 16.61 22.96
N ASP A 106 15.22 15.80 23.86
CA ASP A 106 15.91 14.67 24.51
C ASP A 106 14.91 13.53 24.71
N GLY A 107 15.29 12.31 24.31
CA GLY A 107 14.55 11.07 24.61
C GLY A 107 15.20 10.32 25.78
N GLU A 108 14.70 9.14 26.14
CA GLU A 108 15.46 8.24 27.01
C GLU A 108 16.59 7.59 26.18
N ARG A 109 17.62 8.41 25.88
CA ARG A 109 18.62 8.15 24.84
C ARG A 109 19.08 6.70 24.80
N ALA A 110 19.14 6.10 23.62
CA ALA A 110 19.53 4.71 23.40
C ALA A 110 20.90 4.35 24.02
N ASP A 111 21.82 5.30 24.14
CA ASP A 111 23.13 5.13 24.77
C ASP A 111 23.08 5.01 26.30
N ARG A 112 21.98 5.43 26.93
CA ARG A 112 21.68 5.25 28.37
C ARG A 112 21.00 3.91 28.67
N TRP A 113 20.87 3.03 27.68
CA TRP A 113 20.38 1.68 27.91
C TRP A 113 21.56 0.84 28.36
N VAL A 114 21.42 0.21 29.53
CA VAL A 114 22.38 -0.81 29.98
C VAL A 114 22.48 -1.84 28.87
N LYS A 115 23.66 -1.94 28.26
CA LYS A 115 23.91 -2.90 27.18
C LYS A 115 23.94 -4.28 27.80
N LEU A 116 22.91 -5.08 27.56
CA LEU A 116 23.05 -6.53 27.72
C LEU A 116 24.18 -6.97 26.80
N ASP A 117 25.04 -7.85 27.28
CA ASP A 117 26.12 -8.39 26.46
C ASP A 117 25.52 -9.12 25.24
N ARG A 118 26.23 -9.10 24.11
CA ARG A 118 25.77 -9.73 22.86
C ARG A 118 25.34 -11.18 23.09
N THR A 119 26.07 -11.94 23.90
CA THR A 119 25.77 -13.34 24.22
C THR A 119 24.41 -13.51 24.91
N THR A 120 24.06 -12.62 25.85
CA THR A 120 22.74 -12.62 26.48
C THR A 120 21.64 -12.35 25.46
N TRP A 121 21.81 -11.36 24.56
CA TRP A 121 20.84 -11.06 23.51
C TRP A 121 20.58 -12.23 22.55
N PHE A 122 21.63 -12.88 22.05
CA PHE A 122 21.48 -13.99 21.11
C PHE A 122 20.80 -15.20 21.71
N GLN A 123 20.79 -15.37 23.04
CA GLN A 123 20.18 -16.54 23.67
C GLN A 123 18.72 -16.32 24.12
N VAL A 124 18.18 -15.10 24.03
CA VAL A 124 16.79 -14.81 24.41
C VAL A 124 15.76 -15.49 23.49
N PRO A 125 15.87 -15.44 22.14
CA PRO A 125 14.82 -15.92 21.25
C PRO A 125 14.62 -17.44 21.28
N PHE A 126 15.66 -18.18 21.67
CA PHE A 126 15.72 -19.63 21.43
C PHE A 126 15.16 -20.49 22.57
N LYS A 127 14.82 -19.91 23.73
CA LYS A 127 14.23 -20.64 24.86
C LYS A 127 13.25 -19.76 25.64
N PRO A 128 12.04 -20.26 25.96
CA PRO A 128 11.20 -19.64 26.97
C PRO A 128 11.99 -19.41 28.26
N TRP A 129 11.78 -18.25 28.89
CA TRP A 129 12.54 -17.85 30.06
C TRP A 129 11.63 -17.27 31.14
N VAL A 130 12.11 -17.30 32.39
CA VAL A 130 11.41 -16.77 33.57
C VAL A 130 12.38 -15.89 34.35
N PRO A 131 11.92 -14.90 35.15
CA PRO A 131 12.83 -13.99 35.85
C PRO A 131 13.93 -14.69 36.66
N ARG A 132 13.62 -15.83 37.28
CA ARG A 132 14.58 -16.62 38.05
C ARG A 132 15.76 -17.17 37.23
N ASN A 133 15.57 -17.51 35.95
CA ASN A 133 16.63 -18.08 35.11
C ASN A 133 17.45 -17.01 34.37
N ARG A 134 16.93 -15.77 34.25
CA ARG A 134 17.62 -14.61 33.67
C ARG A 134 17.37 -13.34 34.46
N PRO A 135 17.84 -13.25 35.71
CA PRO A 135 17.53 -12.11 36.59
C PRO A 135 18.00 -10.78 36.03
N LYS A 136 19.18 -10.73 35.39
CA LYS A 136 19.71 -9.49 34.76
C LYS A 136 18.84 -8.99 33.60
N LEU A 137 18.33 -9.90 32.77
CA LEU A 137 17.42 -9.55 31.68
C LEU A 137 16.06 -9.07 32.23
N ALA A 138 15.55 -9.75 33.25
CA ALA A 138 14.29 -9.39 33.89
C ALA A 138 14.37 -8.01 34.56
N GLU A 139 15.47 -7.75 35.29
CA GLU A 139 15.76 -6.45 35.90
C GLU A 139 15.90 -5.35 34.84
N TRP A 140 16.60 -5.63 33.74
CA TRP A 140 16.72 -4.71 32.61
C TRP A 140 15.35 -4.36 32.02
N LEU A 141 14.51 -5.37 31.73
CA LEU A 141 13.15 -5.17 31.21
C LEU A 141 12.30 -4.35 32.18
N TRP A 142 12.43 -4.63 33.48
CA TRP A 142 11.70 -3.92 34.52
C TRP A 142 12.08 -2.45 34.61
N HIS A 143 13.37 -2.15 34.50
CA HIS A 143 13.90 -0.78 34.49
C HIS A 143 13.51 -0.04 33.21
N LYS A 144 13.39 -0.74 32.07
CA LYS A 144 13.05 -0.17 30.76
C LYS A 144 11.56 -0.19 30.42
N ARG A 145 10.69 -0.50 31.39
CA ARG A 145 9.25 -0.62 31.14
C ARG A 145 8.59 0.64 30.56
N GLU A 146 9.00 1.84 30.99
CA GLU A 146 8.35 3.09 30.53
C GLU A 146 8.71 3.41 29.06
N PRO A 147 10.00 3.35 28.64
CA PRO A 147 10.34 3.40 27.22
C PRO A 147 9.69 2.29 26.38
N LEU A 148 9.57 1.07 26.92
CA LEU A 148 8.92 -0.04 26.23
C LEU A 148 7.42 0.18 26.05
N LYS A 149 6.72 0.81 27.01
CA LYS A 149 5.32 1.22 26.83
C LYS A 149 5.16 2.20 25.68
N ARG A 150 6.04 3.20 25.59
CA ARG A 150 6.05 4.14 24.46
C ARG A 150 6.31 3.46 23.11
N LEU A 151 7.12 2.38 23.09
CA LEU A 151 7.30 1.55 21.89
C LEU A 151 6.03 0.79 21.50
N VAL A 152 5.29 0.25 22.49
CA VAL A 152 3.98 -0.36 22.25
C VAL A 152 3.02 0.68 21.67
N GLU A 153 2.91 1.86 22.29
CA GLU A 153 2.12 2.97 21.76
C GLU A 153 2.53 3.36 20.33
N ALA A 154 3.84 3.33 20.01
CA ALA A 154 4.33 3.58 18.66
C ALA A 154 3.82 2.53 17.67
N SER A 155 3.80 1.26 18.07
CA SER A 155 3.34 0.16 17.20
C SER A 155 1.84 0.17 16.91
N GLU A 156 1.07 0.81 17.79
CA GLU A 156 -0.39 0.96 17.63
C GLU A 156 -0.75 2.14 16.71
N ARG A 157 0.22 3.00 16.36
CA ARG A 157 -0.04 4.14 15.49
C ARG A 157 -0.22 3.68 14.03
N PRO A 158 -1.25 4.19 13.33
CA PRO A 158 -1.62 3.68 12.01
C PRO A 158 -0.69 4.13 10.89
N ARG A 159 0.24 5.07 11.14
CA ARG A 159 1.18 5.59 10.13
C ARG A 159 2.61 5.50 10.62
N TYR A 160 3.54 5.33 9.68
CA TYR A 160 4.98 5.47 9.88
C TYR A 160 5.56 6.23 8.70
N PHE A 161 6.13 7.41 8.95
CA PHE A 161 6.81 8.23 7.95
C PHE A 161 8.00 8.93 8.58
N MET A 162 9.18 8.79 7.96
CA MET A 162 10.48 9.30 8.42
C MET A 162 11.29 9.98 7.32
#